data_AF-A0A932T0R7-F1
#
_entry.id   AF-A0A932T0R7-F1
#
_cell.length_a   1.000
_cell.length_b   1.000
_cell.length_c   1.000
_cell.angle_alpha   90.00
_cell.angle_beta   90.00
_cell.angle_gamma   90.00
#
_symmetry.space_group_name_H-M   'P 1'
#
loop_
_entity.id
_entity.type
_entity.pdbx_description
1 polymer ?
#
loop_
_entity_poly.entity_id
_entity_poly.type
_entity_poly.pdbx_seq_one_letter_code
_entity_poly.pdbx_strand_id
1 'polypeptide(L)'
;YAAAVGDLDGDGDRDVVLVSMFNNWDDRTNASVVWLENDGRQQFHCWQIDSQPTHRVTVAVGDLDGDGRADIVTGGLHLMGPFDRQGRLSAWYQTGRSPLP
;
A
#
# COMPACT_ATOMS: atom_id res chain seq x y z
N TYR A 1 -9.26 -5.92 -6.82
CA TYR A 1 -8.96 -5.41 -5.47
C TYR A 1 -8.16 -6.48 -4.75
N ALA A 2 -7.21 -6.08 -3.91
CA ALA A 2 -6.54 -6.97 -2.97
C ALA A 2 -6.32 -6.24 -1.65
N ALA A 3 -6.19 -7.01 -0.58
CA ALA A 3 -5.96 -6.52 0.76
C ALA A 3 -4.86 -7.33 1.44
N ALA A 4 -4.06 -6.69 2.28
CA ALA A 4 -3.12 -7.33 3.19
C ALA A 4 -3.28 -6.73 4.59
N VAL A 5 -3.03 -7.55 5.61
CA VAL A 5 -3.11 -7.15 7.02
C VAL A 5 -1.70 -7.16 7.60
N GLY A 6 -1.36 -6.14 8.37
CA GLY A 6 -0.06 -5.99 9.03
C GLY A 6 -0.16 -5.02 10.20
N ASP A 7 0.94 -4.80 10.89
CA ASP A 7 1.10 -3.75 11.91
C ASP A 7 2.07 -2.74 11.26
N LEU A 8 1.54 -1.67 10.65
CA LEU A 8 2.31 -0.78 9.78
C LEU A 8 3.00 0.35 10.53
N ASP A 9 2.47 0.75 11.69
CA ASP A 9 3.03 1.79 12.54
C ASP A 9 3.78 1.23 13.76
N GLY A 10 3.62 -0.07 14.06
CA GLY A 10 4.31 -0.77 15.13
C GLY A 10 3.65 -0.61 16.50
N ASP A 11 2.36 -0.27 16.55
CA ASP A 11 1.63 -0.08 17.80
C ASP A 11 1.01 -1.37 18.35
N GLY A 12 1.09 -2.46 17.58
CA GLY A 12 0.67 -3.80 17.95
C GLY A 12 -0.74 -4.17 17.50
N ASP A 13 -1.45 -3.28 16.81
CA ASP A 13 -2.75 -3.58 16.24
C ASP A 13 -2.71 -3.94 14.74
N ARG A 14 -3.87 -4.24 14.16
CA ARG A 14 -3.97 -4.83 12.81
C ARG A 14 -4.55 -3.82 11.84
N ASP A 15 -3.64 -3.25 11.07
CA ASP A 15 -3.90 -2.38 9.93
C ASP A 15 -4.25 -3.15 8.67
N VAL A 16 -4.80 -2.43 7.68
CA VAL A 16 -5.13 -2.99 6.37
C VAL A 16 -4.54 -2.14 5.24
N VAL A 17 -3.81 -2.76 4.32
CA VAL A 17 -3.41 -2.14 3.06
C VAL A 17 -4.33 -2.61 1.95
N LEU A 18 -4.83 -1.68 1.15
CA LEU A 18 -5.75 -1.92 0.05
C LEU A 18 -5.17 -1.46 -1.28
N VAL A 19 -5.40 -2.25 -2.32
CA VAL A 19 -5.05 -1.91 -3.70
C VAL A 19 -6.18 -2.24 -4.67
N SER A 20 -6.23 -1.52 -5.79
CA SER A 20 -7.18 -1.76 -6.87
C SER A 20 -6.52 -1.76 -8.24
N MET A 21 -6.98 -2.68 -9.09
CA MET A 21 -6.61 -2.74 -10.50
C MET A 21 -7.33 -1.66 -11.31
N PHE A 22 -8.55 -1.32 -10.88
CA PHE A 22 -9.41 -0.34 -11.52
C PHE A 22 -9.76 0.74 -10.49
N ASN A 23 -8.75 1.35 -9.88
CA ASN A 23 -8.96 2.65 -9.26
C ASN A 23 -9.35 3.66 -10.35
N ASN A 24 -9.94 4.80 -10.00
CA ASN A 24 -10.24 5.86 -10.98
C ASN A 24 -8.93 6.58 -11.38
N TRP A 25 -8.06 5.87 -12.09
CA TRP A 25 -6.66 6.24 -12.35
C TRP A 25 -6.49 7.33 -13.41
N ASP A 26 -7.57 7.67 -14.13
CA ASP A 26 -7.59 8.84 -15.01
C ASP A 26 -7.38 10.14 -14.22
N ASP A 27 -7.84 10.17 -12.97
CA ASP A 27 -7.52 11.22 -12.03
C ASP A 27 -6.29 10.82 -11.20
N ARG A 28 -5.19 11.53 -11.46
CA ARG A 28 -3.86 11.28 -10.86
C ARG A 28 -3.79 11.54 -9.35
N THR A 29 -4.85 12.11 -8.76
CA THR A 29 -4.94 12.31 -7.32
C THR A 29 -5.53 11.10 -6.60
N ASN A 30 -6.25 10.22 -7.30
CA ASN A 30 -6.86 9.05 -6.68
C ASN A 30 -5.81 8.04 -6.23
N ALA A 31 -5.99 7.55 -5.01
CA ALA A 31 -5.12 6.54 -4.43
C ALA A 31 -5.06 5.25 -5.28
N SER A 32 -3.87 4.69 -5.37
CA SER A 32 -3.57 3.36 -5.92
C SER A 32 -3.24 2.35 -4.83
N VAL A 33 -2.69 2.87 -3.71
CA VAL A 33 -2.39 2.15 -2.48
C VAL A 33 -2.93 2.97 -1.31
N VAL A 34 -3.72 2.33 -0.46
CA VAL A 34 -4.34 2.95 0.72
C VAL A 34 -3.97 2.13 1.95
N TRP A 35 -3.68 2.80 3.06
CA TRP A 35 -3.54 2.20 4.37
C TRP A 35 -4.71 2.63 5.26
N LEU A 36 -5.41 1.65 5.82
CA LEU A 36 -6.36 1.84 6.89
C LEU A 36 -5.65 1.55 8.21
N GLU A 37 -5.25 2.61 8.88
CA GLU A 37 -4.67 2.58 10.22
C GLU A 37 -5.78 2.31 11.22
N ASN A 38 -5.66 1.24 11.99
CA ASN A 38 -6.60 0.93 13.06
C ASN A 38 -6.11 1.55 14.37
N ASP A 39 -7.03 2.00 15.23
CA ASP A 39 -6.72 2.64 16.52
C ASP A 39 -6.79 1.67 17.72
N GLY A 40 -6.68 0.36 17.44
CA GLY A 40 -6.93 -0.72 18.39
C GLY A 40 -8.41 -0.96 18.72
N ARG A 41 -9.33 -0.12 18.23
CA ARG A 41 -10.79 -0.22 18.49
C ARG A 41 -11.63 -0.39 17.23
N GLN A 42 -11.00 -0.78 16.12
CA GLN A 42 -11.65 -0.92 14.81
C GLN A 42 -12.21 0.42 14.30
N GLN A 43 -11.66 1.55 14.75
CA GLN A 43 -11.85 2.83 14.09
C GLN A 43 -10.67 3.04 13.15
N PHE A 44 -10.97 3.21 11.87
CA PHE A 44 -9.95 3.26 10.84
C PHE A 44 -9.72 4.70 10.35
N HIS A 45 -8.46 5.16 10.39
CA HIS A 45 -8.02 6.31 9.64
C HIS A 45 -7.54 5.88 8.25
N CYS A 46 -7.97 6.57 7.20
CA CYS A 46 -7.65 6.22 5.82
C CYS A 46 -6.53 7.11 5.28
N TRP A 47 -5.32 6.56 5.20
CA TRP A 47 -4.16 7.19 4.61
C TRP A 47 -4.00 6.82 3.14
N GLN A 48 -3.81 7.81 2.28
CA GLN A 48 -3.33 7.59 0.92
C GLN A 48 -1.81 7.44 0.95
N ILE A 49 -1.31 6.25 0.63
CA ILE A 49 0.14 6.01 0.52
C ILE A 49 0.65 6.57 -0.79
N ASP A 50 -0.01 6.23 -1.90
CA ASP A 50 0.43 6.66 -3.22
C ASP A 50 -0.70 6.62 -4.25
N SER A 51 -0.65 7.48 -5.26
CA SER A 51 -1.52 7.43 -6.44
C SER A 51 -0.86 6.70 -7.62
N GLN A 52 0.43 6.40 -7.53
CA GLN A 52 1.17 5.68 -8.55
C GLN A 52 2.12 4.62 -7.97
N PRO A 53 2.41 3.54 -8.71
CA PRO A 53 1.90 3.27 -10.05
C PRO A 53 0.53 2.59 -9.99
N THR A 54 -0.26 2.67 -11.06
CA THR A 54 -1.69 2.26 -11.05
C THR A 54 -1.84 0.74 -11.32
N HIS A 55 -3.08 0.26 -11.46
CA HIS A 55 -3.41 -1.12 -11.85
C HIS A 55 -2.83 -2.21 -10.94
N ARG A 56 -2.95 -2.02 -9.63
CA ARG A 56 -2.43 -2.93 -8.60
C ARG A 56 -3.38 -4.10 -8.36
N VAL A 57 -2.87 -5.32 -8.51
CA VAL A 57 -3.65 -6.56 -8.38
C VAL A 57 -3.26 -7.40 -7.17
N THR A 58 -2.05 -7.23 -6.63
CA THR A 58 -1.60 -7.94 -5.43
C THR A 58 -0.97 -6.95 -4.45
N VAL A 59 -1.03 -7.29 -3.16
CA VAL A 59 -0.34 -6.58 -2.10
C VAL A 59 0.12 -7.58 -1.03
N ALA A 60 1.30 -7.35 -0.46
CA ALA A 60 1.83 -8.05 0.70
C ALA A 60 2.44 -7.03 1.67
N VAL A 61 2.40 -7.34 2.96
CA VAL A 61 2.96 -6.53 4.04
C VAL A 61 3.92 -7.38 4.85
N GLY A 62 5.08 -6.82 5.21
CA GLY A 62 6.08 -7.46 6.06
C GLY A 62 7.41 -6.71 6.02
N ASP A 63 8.30 -7.02 6.97
CA ASP A 63 9.65 -6.45 7.03
C ASP A 63 10.50 -6.99 5.87
N LEU A 64 10.66 -6.18 4.82
CA LEU A 64 11.32 -6.57 3.57
C LEU A 64 12.81 -6.27 3.61
N ASP A 65 13.20 -5.17 4.25
CA ASP A 65 14.61 -4.75 4.34
C ASP A 65 15.32 -5.20 5.63
N GLY A 66 14.60 -5.80 6.57
CA GLY A 66 15.13 -6.39 7.78
C GLY A 66 15.36 -5.39 8.91
N ASP A 67 14.68 -4.24 8.89
CA ASP A 67 14.84 -3.18 9.87
C ASP A 67 13.83 -3.20 11.01
N GLY A 68 12.97 -4.22 11.02
CA GLY A 68 11.96 -4.45 12.05
C GLY A 68 10.69 -3.63 11.87
N ARG A 69 10.51 -2.93 10.74
CA ARG A 69 9.27 -2.21 10.41
C ARG A 69 8.57 -2.88 9.22
N ALA A 70 7.25 -2.75 9.15
CA ALA A 70 6.50 -3.37 8.07
C ALA A 70 6.59 -2.52 6.80
N ASP A 71 6.98 -3.16 5.71
CA ASP A 71 7.01 -2.61 4.36
C ASP A 71 5.83 -3.14 3.53
N ILE A 72 5.60 -2.51 2.38
CA ILE A 72 4.52 -2.86 1.46
C ILE A 72 5.11 -3.25 0.12
N VAL A 73 4.70 -4.39 -0.44
CA VAL A 73 5.00 -4.78 -1.83
C VAL A 73 3.71 -4.93 -2.61
N THR A 74 3.65 -4.35 -3.80
CA THR A 74 2.50 -4.50 -4.71
C THR A 74 2.90 -5.08 -6.06
N GLY A 75 2.01 -5.89 -6.62
CA GLY A 75 2.09 -6.42 -7.98
C GLY A 75 1.09 -5.71 -8.90
N GLY A 76 1.56 -5.20 -10.04
CA GLY A 76 0.75 -4.57 -11.08
C GLY A 76 0.50 -5.49 -12.27
N LEU A 77 -0.71 -5.40 -12.84
CA LEU A 77 -1.05 -6.05 -14.11
C LEU A 77 -1.54 -4.99 -15.09
N HIS A 78 -0.80 -4.80 -16.17
CA HIS A 78 -1.19 -3.88 -17.23
C HIS A 78 -1.64 -4.65 -18.48
N LEU A 79 -2.90 -4.45 -18.89
CA LEU A 79 -3.54 -5.22 -19.96
C LEU A 79 -3.51 -4.55 -21.34
N MET A 80 -3.37 -3.21 -21.44
CA MET A 80 -3.45 -2.46 -22.72
C MET A 80 -2.28 -1.49 -22.95
N GLY A 81 -1.42 -1.77 -23.94
CA GLY A 81 -0.10 -1.15 -24.12
C GLY A 81 -0.04 0.33 -24.57
N PRO A 82 1.18 0.86 -24.83
CA PRO A 82 2.48 0.17 -24.84
C PRO A 82 3.16 0.23 -23.46
N PHE A 83 3.58 -0.91 -22.91
CA PHE A 83 4.29 -0.95 -21.62
C PHE A 83 5.78 -1.15 -21.84
N ASP A 84 6.53 -0.05 -21.85
CA ASP A 84 7.99 -0.07 -21.83
C ASP A 84 8.49 -0.35 -20.40
N ARG A 85 8.84 -1.60 -20.08
CA ARG A 85 9.62 -1.95 -18.87
C ARG A 85 9.17 -1.29 -17.55
N GLN A 86 7.90 -0.96 -17.37
CA GLN A 86 7.41 -0.45 -16.09
C GLN A 86 7.47 -1.61 -15.10
N GLY A 87 8.23 -1.43 -14.02
CA GLY A 87 8.37 -2.43 -12.96
C GLY A 87 6.98 -2.88 -12.51
N ARG A 88 6.71 -4.19 -12.64
CA ARG A 88 5.44 -4.78 -12.19
C ARG A 88 5.40 -4.97 -10.68
N LEU A 89 6.53 -4.78 -10.03
CA LEU A 89 6.68 -4.82 -8.58
C LEU A 89 7.07 -3.43 -8.12
N SER A 90 6.41 -2.97 -7.08
CA SER A 90 6.74 -1.72 -6.39
C SER A 90 6.77 -2.02 -4.89
N ALA A 91 7.73 -1.41 -4.19
CA ALA A 91 7.86 -1.53 -2.75
C ALA A 91 7.88 -0.14 -2.12
N TRP A 92 7.21 0.01 -0.98
CA TRP A 92 7.26 1.19 -0.13
C TRP A 92 7.88 0.74 1.18
N TYR A 93 8.99 1.38 1.54
CA TYR A 93 9.74 1.08 2.76
C TYR A 93 9.35 2.09 3.84
N GLN A 94 9.08 1.60 5.05
CA GLN A 94 8.75 2.48 6.18
C GLN A 94 10.03 3.13 6.70
N THR A 95 10.29 4.39 6.36
CA THR A 95 11.49 5.10 6.83
C THR A 95 11.16 6.08 7.94
N GLY A 96 11.21 5.63 9.20
CA GLY A 96 11.00 6.46 10.38
C GLY A 96 9.99 5.86 11.37
N ARG A 97 9.87 6.48 12.55
CA ARG A 97 8.70 6.27 13.42
C ARG A 97 7.57 7.13 12.88
N SER A 98 6.36 6.57 12.77
CA SER A 98 5.14 7.35 12.54
C SER A 98 5.14 8.60 13.44
N PRO A 99 4.73 9.77 12.94
CA PRO A 99 4.55 10.92 13.81
C PRO A 99 3.53 10.53 14.87
N LEU A 100 3.98 10.41 16.12
CA LEU A 100 3.09 10.28 17.25
C LEU A 100 2.10 11.46 17.22
N PRO A 101 0.82 11.25 17.55
CA PRO A 101 -0.16 12.33 17.66
C PRO A 101 0.24 13.38 18.70
#